data_AF-A0A6P4CL22-F1
#
_entry.id   AF-A0A6P4CL22-F1
#
_cell.length_a   1.000
_cell.length_b   1.000
_cell.length_c   1.000
_cell.angle_alpha   90.00
_cell.angle_beta   90.00
_cell.angle_gamma   90.00
#
_symmetry.space_group_name_H-M   'P 1'
#
loop_
_entity.id
_entity.type
_entity.pdbx_description
1 polymer ?
#
loop_
_entity_poly.entity_id
_entity_poly.type
_entity_poly.pdbx_seq_one_letter_code
_entity_poly.pdbx_strand_id
1 'polypeptide(L)'
;MIEAQRLTYYRNNQTKARSDIYKGIQDAVVRSETRASKAGKRVILPASFTGSMRYMFNNCQDAMAICKKYEYPDLYITMTCNSSWQEIGRVNNPRNLKVEDRPNISCRVFKIKLDMIISDLKQKIPFGVLDTGFNGDYKITMITQIDRLISSKLPDPIRYPKLFRVVSTYMIHGPCSRAFSKSPCIKDAYYTKYYPKTFSRTTVIDDSGYPSYRRRGTGMITEKKGVHMDNRNVVPYNAYMLISYQAHVNVEYCNKSNAIKYLFKYVNKGPDRIAVGVTKEASSGENDQRWPSVMRLTFHLPGQQNIIFKDDDDLEEIVEKEEEKCTMFLAWMEDNKKFESGQILIYAEFPNQFVYDRERGCTTYESIRIVNGITYSSFQDACYSMGLLCDDKEFIIAINEVAELTSGHQLRKLFVMLLISNSISNPERV
;
A
#
# COMPACT_ATOMS: atom_id res chain seq x y z
N MET A 1 -4.66 20.96 16.73
CA MET A 1 -4.11 20.21 15.57
C MET A 1 -5.24 19.39 14.98
N ILE A 2 -5.46 19.43 13.66
CA ILE A 2 -6.66 18.84 13.02
C ILE A 2 -6.84 17.36 13.36
N GLU A 3 -5.77 16.56 13.34
CA GLU A 3 -5.83 15.13 13.70
C GLU A 3 -6.21 14.87 15.16
N ALA A 4 -5.87 15.79 16.09
CA ALA A 4 -6.33 15.70 17.47
C ALA A 4 -7.84 15.96 17.59
N GLN A 5 -8.38 16.92 16.82
CA GLN A 5 -9.83 17.18 16.78
C GLN A 5 -10.59 16.01 16.15
N ARG A 6 -10.06 15.40 15.08
CA ARG A 6 -10.60 14.17 14.47
C ARG A 6 -10.64 13.01 15.47
N LEU A 7 -9.53 12.75 16.17
CA LEU A 7 -9.48 11.71 17.21
C LEU A 7 -10.45 11.99 18.37
N THR A 8 -10.61 13.25 18.78
CA THR A 8 -11.59 13.65 19.81
C THR A 8 -13.02 13.44 19.33
N TYR A 9 -13.36 13.75 18.07
CA TYR A 9 -14.66 13.43 17.51
C TYR A 9 -14.93 11.93 17.57
N TYR A 10 -14.02 11.09 17.06
CA TYR A 10 -14.24 9.63 17.09
C TYR A 10 -14.33 9.12 18.54
N ARG A 11 -13.44 9.53 19.44
CA ARG A 11 -13.47 9.19 20.88
C ARG A 11 -14.84 9.51 21.51
N ASN A 12 -15.37 10.70 21.26
CA ASN A 12 -16.64 11.15 21.86
C ASN A 12 -17.88 10.53 21.19
N ASN A 13 -17.73 9.84 20.05
CA ASN A 13 -18.81 9.20 19.31
C ASN A 13 -18.66 7.66 19.24
N GLN A 14 -17.73 7.03 19.97
CA GLN A 14 -17.59 5.55 20.01
C GLN A 14 -18.82 4.83 20.59
N THR A 15 -19.71 5.53 21.28
CA THR A 15 -21.01 5.01 21.74
C THR A 15 -22.07 4.93 20.63
N LYS A 16 -21.84 5.57 19.48
CA LYS A 16 -22.83 5.67 18.39
C LYS A 16 -22.69 4.58 17.32
N ALA A 17 -21.62 3.78 17.34
CA ALA A 17 -21.38 2.73 16.36
C ALA A 17 -20.46 1.63 16.88
N ARG A 18 -20.92 0.39 16.74
CA ARG A 18 -20.19 -0.87 16.88
C ARG A 18 -20.02 -1.52 15.51
N SER A 19 -19.11 -2.49 15.43
CA SER A 19 -19.05 -3.39 14.29
C SER A 19 -18.68 -4.81 14.73
N ASP A 20 -19.36 -5.79 14.14
CA ASP A 20 -18.98 -7.20 14.15
C ASP A 20 -19.42 -7.88 12.85
N ILE A 21 -19.05 -9.15 12.65
CA ILE A 21 -19.60 -9.99 11.59
C ILE A 21 -20.96 -10.58 12.01
N TYR A 22 -21.86 -10.81 11.06
CA TYR A 22 -23.21 -11.37 11.30
C TYR A 22 -23.20 -12.62 12.18
N LYS A 23 -22.36 -13.60 11.86
CA LYS A 23 -22.21 -14.81 12.68
C LYS A 23 -21.79 -14.50 14.12
N GLY A 24 -20.98 -13.47 14.36
CA GLY A 24 -20.61 -13.03 15.70
C GLY A 24 -21.78 -12.42 16.50
N ILE A 25 -22.76 -11.83 15.79
CA ILE A 25 -24.02 -11.37 16.38
C ILE A 25 -24.98 -12.55 16.61
N GLN A 26 -25.13 -13.46 15.64
CA GLN A 26 -25.90 -14.70 15.82
C GLN A 26 -25.36 -15.52 17.01
N ASP A 27 -24.04 -15.70 17.11
CA ASP A 27 -23.38 -16.38 18.23
C ASP A 27 -23.60 -15.63 19.57
N ALA A 28 -23.90 -14.33 19.57
CA ALA A 28 -24.27 -13.57 20.79
C ALA A 28 -25.73 -13.83 21.18
N VAL A 29 -26.65 -13.77 20.22
CA VAL A 29 -28.08 -14.09 20.40
C VAL A 29 -28.28 -15.53 20.89
N VAL A 30 -27.56 -16.50 20.30
CA VAL A 30 -27.57 -17.92 20.73
C VAL A 30 -27.09 -18.12 22.17
N ARG A 31 -26.31 -17.17 22.72
CA ARG A 31 -25.90 -17.14 24.14
C ARG A 31 -26.86 -16.33 25.03
N SER A 32 -28.05 -16.03 24.53
CA SER A 32 -29.08 -15.21 25.18
C SER A 32 -28.60 -13.79 25.55
N GLU A 33 -27.66 -13.23 24.79
CA GLU A 33 -27.31 -11.81 24.90
C GLU A 33 -28.18 -10.98 23.95
N THR A 34 -29.07 -10.17 24.53
CA THR A 34 -29.95 -9.27 23.78
C THR A 34 -29.34 -7.88 23.59
N ARG A 35 -28.40 -7.47 24.47
CA ARG A 35 -27.89 -6.10 24.49
C ARG A 35 -26.68 -5.89 23.57
N ALA A 36 -26.88 -5.14 22.48
CA ALA A 36 -25.82 -4.73 21.56
C ALA A 36 -24.59 -4.08 22.24
N SER A 37 -24.81 -3.30 23.30
CA SER A 37 -23.76 -2.75 24.17
C SER A 37 -22.72 -3.77 24.73
N LYS A 38 -22.94 -5.08 24.63
CA LYS A 38 -21.97 -6.12 25.02
C LYS A 38 -21.39 -6.93 23.86
N ALA A 39 -21.93 -6.84 22.64
CA ALA A 39 -21.44 -7.54 21.45
C ALA A 39 -20.54 -6.64 20.57
N GLY A 40 -19.69 -7.20 19.71
CA GLY A 40 -18.87 -6.43 18.78
C GLY A 40 -17.79 -5.54 19.40
N LYS A 41 -17.10 -4.79 18.52
CA LYS A 41 -15.95 -3.95 18.88
C LYS A 41 -16.33 -2.48 18.98
N ARG A 42 -16.03 -1.86 20.12
CA ARG A 42 -16.35 -0.45 20.43
C ARG A 42 -15.30 0.57 19.96
N VAL A 43 -14.06 0.15 19.71
CA VAL A 43 -12.99 1.05 19.24
C VAL A 43 -12.82 0.91 17.73
N ILE A 44 -13.37 1.89 17.01
CA ILE A 44 -13.34 1.99 15.56
C ILE A 44 -12.73 3.33 15.17
N LEU A 45 -11.46 3.32 14.78
CA LEU A 45 -10.93 4.38 13.93
C LEU A 45 -11.47 4.17 12.51
N PRO A 46 -12.03 5.20 11.88
CA PRO A 46 -12.65 5.09 10.57
C PRO A 46 -11.63 4.88 9.45
N ALA A 47 -12.16 4.57 8.27
CA ALA A 47 -11.46 4.63 6.99
C ALA A 47 -10.89 6.03 6.65
N SER A 48 -11.51 7.10 7.17
CA SER A 48 -11.13 8.49 6.93
C SER A 48 -9.89 8.94 7.70
N PHE A 49 -9.57 8.32 8.86
CA PHE A 49 -8.46 8.73 9.71
C PHE A 49 -7.11 8.33 9.12
N THR A 50 -6.35 9.31 8.63
CA THR A 50 -5.04 9.12 8.00
C THR A 50 -4.09 8.34 8.91
N GLY A 51 -3.57 7.21 8.41
CA GLY A 51 -2.70 6.31 9.16
C GLY A 51 -3.40 5.29 10.07
N SER A 52 -4.75 5.26 10.15
CA SER A 52 -5.45 4.13 10.80
C SER A 52 -5.17 2.82 10.07
N MET A 53 -5.33 1.69 10.77
CA MET A 53 -5.22 0.38 10.11
C MET A 53 -6.25 0.24 8.97
N ARG A 54 -7.47 0.75 9.14
CA ARG A 54 -8.51 0.75 8.10
C ARG A 54 -8.13 1.67 6.94
N TYR A 55 -7.59 2.86 7.20
CA TYR A 55 -7.09 3.80 6.19
C TYR A 55 -5.98 3.18 5.33
N MET A 56 -4.95 2.61 5.97
CA MET A 56 -3.81 2.02 5.25
C MET A 56 -4.24 0.80 4.43
N PHE A 57 -5.10 -0.04 4.99
CA PHE A 57 -5.69 -1.20 4.31
C PHE A 57 -6.48 -0.78 3.06
N ASN A 58 -7.34 0.24 3.18
CA ASN A 58 -8.08 0.81 2.06
C ASN A 58 -7.17 1.36 0.97
N ASN A 59 -6.17 2.18 1.33
CA ASN A 59 -5.24 2.73 0.35
C ASN A 59 -4.48 1.62 -0.41
N CYS A 60 -4.26 0.45 0.22
CA CYS A 60 -3.67 -0.70 -0.43
C CYS A 60 -4.64 -1.41 -1.39
N GLN A 61 -5.93 -1.48 -1.05
CA GLN A 61 -6.97 -1.99 -1.95
C GLN A 61 -7.14 -1.08 -3.16
N ASP A 62 -7.23 0.24 -2.92
CA ASP A 62 -7.28 1.25 -3.97
C ASP A 62 -6.03 1.14 -4.88
N ALA A 63 -4.83 0.94 -4.31
CA ALA A 63 -3.60 0.72 -5.07
C ALA A 63 -3.59 -0.60 -5.87
N MET A 64 -4.08 -1.71 -5.32
CA MET A 64 -4.19 -2.99 -6.04
C MET A 64 -5.22 -2.91 -7.17
N ALA A 65 -6.34 -2.22 -6.98
CA ALA A 65 -7.32 -1.97 -8.03
C ALA A 65 -6.74 -1.11 -9.18
N ILE A 66 -5.94 -0.08 -8.84
CA ILE A 66 -5.17 0.70 -9.83
C ILE A 66 -4.19 -0.22 -10.59
N CYS A 67 -3.45 -1.08 -9.89
CA CYS A 67 -2.51 -2.02 -10.53
C CYS A 67 -3.21 -3.08 -11.40
N LYS A 68 -4.47 -3.44 -11.10
CA LYS A 68 -5.27 -4.34 -11.94
C LYS A 68 -5.74 -3.64 -13.23
N LYS A 69 -6.03 -2.33 -13.19
CA LYS A 69 -6.52 -1.55 -14.33
C LYS A 69 -5.42 -0.98 -15.23
N TYR A 70 -4.28 -0.59 -14.65
CA TYR A 70 -3.20 0.14 -15.32
C TYR A 70 -1.84 -0.58 -15.23
N GLU A 71 -1.86 -1.87 -14.90
CA GLU A 71 -0.70 -2.70 -14.60
C GLU A 71 0.11 -2.23 -13.37
N TYR A 72 1.06 -3.07 -12.95
CA TYR A 72 1.94 -2.76 -11.81
C TYR A 72 3.00 -1.72 -12.18
N PRO A 73 3.46 -0.86 -11.24
CA PRO A 73 4.44 0.18 -11.53
C PRO A 73 5.85 -0.38 -11.70
N ASP A 74 6.58 0.10 -12.72
CA ASP A 74 7.96 -0.33 -13.02
C ASP A 74 9.02 0.31 -12.10
N LEU A 75 8.64 1.36 -11.37
CA LEU A 75 9.53 2.14 -10.52
C LEU A 75 8.95 2.33 -9.12
N TYR A 76 9.76 2.03 -8.12
CA TYR A 76 9.49 2.31 -6.72
C TYR A 76 10.39 3.46 -6.24
N ILE A 77 9.78 4.61 -5.91
CA ILE A 77 10.48 5.84 -5.55
C ILE A 77 10.23 6.17 -4.08
N THR A 78 11.28 6.45 -3.32
CA THR A 78 11.20 6.89 -1.93
C THR A 78 12.02 8.15 -1.69
N MET A 79 11.36 9.16 -1.12
CA MET A 79 11.99 10.42 -0.73
C MET A 79 11.98 10.56 0.79
N THR A 80 13.13 10.92 1.38
CA THR A 80 13.23 11.34 2.78
C THR A 80 13.35 12.87 2.85
N CYS A 81 12.64 13.51 3.79
CA CYS A 81 12.75 14.95 4.03
C CYS A 81 14.20 15.36 4.35
N ASN A 82 14.70 16.43 3.72
CA ASN A 82 16.01 17.00 4.03
C ASN A 82 15.85 18.19 4.99
N SER A 83 16.32 18.04 6.22
CA SER A 83 16.33 19.12 7.23
C SER A 83 17.23 20.31 6.84
N SER A 84 18.21 20.09 5.95
CA SER A 84 19.16 21.11 5.48
C SER A 84 18.68 21.89 4.25
N TRP A 85 17.41 21.78 3.86
CA TRP A 85 16.85 22.62 2.78
C TRP A 85 16.92 24.11 3.14
N GLN A 86 17.34 24.93 2.18
CA GLN A 86 17.53 26.37 2.38
C GLN A 86 16.23 27.07 2.79
N GLU A 87 15.09 26.58 2.31
CA GLU A 87 13.75 27.07 2.64
C GLU A 87 13.43 26.92 4.13
N ILE A 88 13.94 25.87 4.80
CA ILE A 88 13.85 25.69 6.26
C ILE A 88 14.82 26.67 6.95
N GLY A 89 16.07 26.71 6.48
CA GLY A 89 17.12 27.57 7.05
C GLY A 89 16.77 29.07 7.02
N ARG A 90 16.10 29.56 5.96
CA ARG A 90 15.62 30.96 5.85
C ARG A 90 14.64 31.34 6.98
N VAL A 91 13.87 30.39 7.51
CA VAL A 91 12.93 30.66 8.61
C VAL A 91 13.60 30.49 9.96
N ASN A 92 14.43 29.46 10.11
CA ASN A 92 14.95 29.03 11.41
C ASN A 92 16.26 29.73 11.80
N ASN A 93 17.21 29.89 10.87
CA ASN A 93 18.54 30.44 11.17
C ASN A 93 18.50 31.87 11.74
N PRO A 94 17.69 32.82 11.20
CA PRO A 94 17.60 34.18 11.77
C PRO A 94 16.99 34.24 13.17
N ARG A 95 16.41 33.14 13.64
CA ARG A 95 15.77 33.01 14.96
C ARG A 95 16.57 32.11 15.91
N ASN A 96 17.74 31.63 15.49
CA ASN A 96 18.55 30.63 16.18
C ASN A 96 17.75 29.36 16.57
N LEU A 97 16.77 28.98 15.75
CA LEU A 97 15.94 27.80 15.96
C LEU A 97 16.54 26.59 15.23
N LYS A 98 16.40 25.41 15.83
CA LYS A 98 16.70 24.13 15.17
C LYS A 98 15.53 23.67 14.31
N VAL A 99 15.72 22.61 13.55
CA VAL A 99 14.69 22.05 12.67
C VAL A 99 13.61 21.34 13.48
N GLU A 100 13.98 20.77 14.63
CA GLU A 100 13.08 20.09 15.56
C GLU A 100 12.14 21.06 16.29
N ASP A 101 12.53 22.33 16.44
CA ASP A 101 11.72 23.38 17.10
C ASP A 101 10.56 23.87 16.21
N ARG A 102 10.65 23.64 14.89
CA ARG A 102 9.68 24.10 13.88
C ARG A 102 9.30 23.00 12.89
N PRO A 103 8.76 21.85 13.35
CA PRO A 103 8.44 20.71 12.50
C PRO A 103 7.37 21.06 11.45
N ASN A 104 6.51 22.03 11.73
CA ASN A 104 5.53 22.57 10.79
C ASN A 104 6.17 23.21 9.54
N ILE A 105 7.36 23.81 9.66
CA ILE A 105 8.11 24.38 8.53
C ILE A 105 8.68 23.23 7.68
N SER A 106 9.30 22.24 8.32
CA SER A 106 9.83 21.04 7.66
C SER A 106 8.75 20.29 6.89
N CYS A 107 7.56 20.08 7.49
CA CYS A 107 6.42 19.45 6.81
C CYS A 107 5.92 20.26 5.61
N ARG A 108 5.87 21.60 5.70
CA ARG A 108 5.45 22.48 4.59
C ARG A 108 6.46 22.44 3.44
N VAL A 109 7.76 22.54 3.73
CA VAL A 109 8.80 22.45 2.68
C VAL A 109 8.81 21.05 2.05
N PHE A 110 8.66 19.98 2.84
CA PHE A 110 8.53 18.63 2.30
C PHE A 110 7.32 18.47 1.39
N LYS A 111 6.15 19.00 1.77
CA LYS A 111 4.94 18.98 0.94
C LYS A 111 5.15 19.73 -0.39
N ILE A 112 5.79 20.90 -0.37
CA ILE A 112 6.15 21.64 -1.60
C ILE A 112 7.03 20.78 -2.51
N LYS A 113 8.09 20.15 -1.97
CA LYS A 113 9.00 19.29 -2.76
C LYS A 113 8.30 18.03 -3.29
N LEU A 114 7.38 17.45 -2.53
CA LEU A 114 6.54 16.33 -2.96
C LEU A 114 5.62 16.73 -4.11
N ASP A 115 5.00 17.90 -4.05
CA ASP A 115 4.12 18.40 -5.11
C ASP A 115 4.90 18.75 -6.39
N MET A 116 6.13 19.27 -6.26
CA MET A 116 7.06 19.40 -7.39
C MET A 116 7.38 18.05 -8.03
N ILE A 117 7.73 17.03 -7.23
CA ILE A 117 7.96 15.65 -7.73
C ILE A 117 6.73 15.12 -8.48
N ILE A 118 5.53 15.27 -7.92
CA ILE A 118 4.29 14.78 -8.55
C ILE A 118 4.02 15.53 -9.86
N SER A 119 4.27 16.84 -9.91
CA SER A 119 4.16 17.64 -11.15
C SER A 119 5.15 17.15 -12.22
N ASP A 120 6.43 17.03 -11.86
CA ASP A 120 7.51 16.65 -12.78
C ASP A 120 7.32 15.22 -13.30
N LEU A 121 6.85 14.28 -12.46
CA LEU A 121 6.48 12.93 -12.86
C LEU A 121 5.31 12.91 -13.84
N LYS A 122 4.25 13.70 -13.61
CA LYS A 122 3.12 13.85 -14.55
C LYS A 122 3.55 14.46 -15.89
N GLN A 123 4.51 15.37 -15.87
CA GLN A 123 5.12 15.99 -17.05
C GLN A 123 6.27 15.15 -17.65
N LYS A 124 6.57 13.97 -17.08
CA LYS A 124 7.65 13.04 -17.48
C LYS A 124 9.07 13.64 -17.43
N ILE A 125 9.28 14.80 -16.80
CA ILE A 125 10.57 15.53 -16.82
C ILE A 125 11.76 14.71 -16.27
N PRO A 126 11.65 13.96 -15.15
CA PRO A 126 12.79 13.22 -14.58
C PRO A 126 13.28 12.04 -15.45
N PHE A 127 12.48 11.64 -16.43
CA PHE A 127 12.72 10.49 -17.30
C PHE A 127 12.87 10.88 -18.78
N GLY A 128 12.47 12.11 -19.12
CA GLY A 128 12.55 12.68 -20.47
C GLY A 128 11.57 12.02 -21.44
N VAL A 129 11.81 12.24 -22.74
CA VAL A 129 11.28 11.33 -23.76
C VAL A 129 12.07 10.03 -23.64
N LEU A 130 11.48 9.03 -22.99
CA LEU A 130 11.95 7.66 -23.16
C LEU A 130 11.76 7.32 -24.64
N ASP A 131 12.87 7.19 -25.34
CA ASP A 131 12.92 6.81 -26.76
C ASP A 131 12.60 5.31 -26.90
N THR A 132 11.36 4.98 -26.57
CA THR A 132 10.70 3.71 -26.90
C THR A 132 10.09 3.89 -28.28
N GLY A 133 10.84 3.48 -29.30
CA GLY A 133 10.19 3.08 -30.55
C GLY A 133 9.11 2.04 -30.21
N PHE A 134 7.99 2.12 -30.93
CA PHE A 134 6.70 1.43 -30.73
C PHE A 134 5.69 2.11 -29.78
N ASN A 135 4.59 2.53 -30.41
CA ASN A 135 3.22 2.71 -29.91
C ASN A 135 2.98 2.52 -28.40
N GLY A 136 2.92 3.62 -27.63
CA GLY A 136 2.10 3.74 -26.42
C GLY A 136 2.55 2.99 -25.16
N ASP A 137 3.36 1.94 -25.28
CA ASP A 137 3.74 1.07 -24.17
C ASP A 137 4.95 1.62 -23.41
N TYR A 138 4.68 2.44 -22.38
CA TYR A 138 5.69 3.08 -21.52
C TYR A 138 6.41 2.13 -20.56
N LYS A 139 6.43 0.83 -20.85
CA LYS A 139 6.97 -0.22 -19.98
C LYS A 139 8.48 -0.38 -20.10
N ILE A 140 9.13 -0.62 -18.96
CA ILE A 140 10.53 -1.02 -18.89
C ILE A 140 10.62 -2.50 -19.24
N THR A 141 11.02 -2.80 -20.48
CA THR A 141 11.17 -4.16 -21.02
C THR A 141 12.63 -4.61 -21.10
N MET A 142 13.58 -3.68 -21.07
CA MET A 142 15.01 -3.95 -21.28
C MET A 142 15.87 -3.42 -20.12
N ILE A 143 16.87 -4.22 -19.72
CA ILE A 143 17.86 -3.86 -18.69
C ILE A 143 18.59 -2.55 -19.03
N THR A 144 18.76 -2.24 -20.31
CA THR A 144 19.37 -0.99 -20.78
C THR A 144 18.53 0.25 -20.45
N GLN A 145 17.20 0.14 -20.33
CA GLN A 145 16.33 1.22 -19.86
C GLN A 145 16.48 1.43 -18.34
N ILE A 146 16.56 0.35 -17.55
CA ILE A 146 16.88 0.42 -16.11
C ILE A 146 18.22 1.15 -15.91
N ASP A 147 19.25 0.75 -16.66
CA ASP A 147 20.60 1.32 -16.62
C ASP A 147 20.69 2.79 -17.10
N ARG A 148 19.66 3.32 -17.76
CA ARG A 148 19.49 4.75 -18.12
C ARG A 148 18.81 5.53 -16.99
N LEU A 149 17.77 4.94 -16.38
CA LEU A 149 16.90 5.59 -15.38
C LEU A 149 17.50 5.58 -13.96
N ILE A 150 18.23 4.52 -13.62
CA ILE A 150 18.73 4.24 -12.28
C ILE A 150 20.26 4.11 -12.30
N SER A 151 20.93 4.84 -11.41
CA SER A 151 22.38 4.75 -11.19
C SER A 151 22.70 4.36 -9.76
N SER A 152 23.79 3.60 -9.58
CA SER A 152 24.38 3.30 -8.28
C SER A 152 25.90 3.52 -8.28
N LYS A 153 26.32 4.63 -8.91
CA LYS A 153 27.72 5.05 -9.06
C LYS A 153 27.97 6.39 -8.38
N LEU A 154 29.18 6.60 -7.87
CA LEU A 154 29.78 7.91 -7.71
C LEU A 154 30.09 8.48 -9.11
N PRO A 155 29.59 9.68 -9.44
CA PRO A 155 29.99 10.41 -10.63
C PRO A 155 31.49 10.76 -10.62
N ASP A 156 32.02 11.11 -11.78
CA ASP A 156 33.33 11.78 -11.88
C ASP A 156 33.23 13.19 -11.21
N PRO A 157 34.06 13.51 -10.21
CA PRO A 157 33.99 14.77 -9.48
C PRO A 157 34.49 15.97 -10.27
N ILE A 158 35.30 15.77 -11.31
CA ILE A 158 35.81 16.83 -12.19
C ILE A 158 34.76 17.16 -13.26
N ARG A 159 34.19 16.13 -13.90
CA ARG A 159 33.18 16.30 -14.96
C ARG A 159 31.80 16.66 -14.42
N TYR A 160 31.41 16.12 -13.25
CA TYR A 160 30.08 16.26 -12.67
C TYR A 160 30.10 16.67 -11.19
N PRO A 161 30.82 17.75 -10.79
CA PRO A 161 31.03 18.12 -9.37
C PRO A 161 29.72 18.29 -8.59
N LYS A 162 28.70 18.88 -9.22
CA LYS A 162 27.36 19.05 -8.61
C LYS A 162 26.71 17.71 -8.30
N LEU A 163 26.73 16.76 -9.25
CA LEU A 163 26.14 15.43 -9.07
C LEU A 163 26.94 14.61 -8.05
N PHE A 164 28.28 14.65 -8.12
CA PHE A 164 29.15 13.96 -7.16
C PHE A 164 28.86 14.39 -5.73
N ARG A 165 28.71 15.71 -5.50
CA ARG A 165 28.35 16.26 -4.20
C ARG A 165 27.02 15.71 -3.68
N VAL A 166 25.94 15.81 -4.47
CA VAL A 166 24.61 15.34 -3.99
C VAL A 166 24.53 13.82 -3.82
N VAL A 167 25.24 13.03 -4.63
CA VAL A 167 25.37 11.57 -4.43
C VAL A 167 26.12 11.27 -3.13
N SER A 168 27.28 11.89 -2.93
CA SER A 168 28.10 11.74 -1.71
C SER A 168 27.34 12.12 -0.44
N THR A 169 26.60 13.24 -0.46
CA THR A 169 25.82 13.69 0.70
C THR A 169 24.62 12.77 0.96
N TYR A 170 23.75 12.57 -0.03
CA TYR A 170 22.41 12.03 0.18
C TYR A 170 22.26 10.54 -0.13
N MET A 171 23.07 9.99 -1.03
CA MET A 171 22.89 8.61 -1.56
C MET A 171 23.98 7.63 -1.11
N ILE A 172 24.79 7.96 -0.11
CA ILE A 172 25.77 7.01 0.45
C ILE A 172 25.19 6.30 1.67
N HIS A 173 25.06 4.97 1.58
CA HIS A 173 24.86 4.12 2.74
C HIS A 173 26.09 4.20 3.65
N GLY A 174 25.89 4.72 4.87
CA GLY A 174 26.97 4.90 5.85
C GLY A 174 27.53 3.56 6.33
N PRO A 175 28.63 3.59 7.11
CA PRO A 175 29.22 2.36 7.63
C PRO A 175 28.26 1.71 8.64
N CYS A 176 28.13 0.38 8.54
CA CYS A 176 27.17 -0.40 9.30
C CYS A 176 27.76 -1.66 9.95
N SER A 177 29.09 -1.74 10.09
CA SER A 177 29.78 -2.88 10.72
C SER A 177 29.55 -2.95 12.24
N ARG A 178 30.11 -3.96 12.92
CA ARG A 178 30.11 -4.07 14.40
C ARG A 178 30.58 -2.78 15.11
N ALA A 179 31.54 -2.06 14.53
CA ALA A 179 32.03 -0.76 15.06
C ALA A 179 30.98 0.36 14.98
N PHE A 180 29.94 0.18 14.15
CA PHE A 180 28.81 1.08 13.96
C PHE A 180 27.49 0.39 14.34
N SER A 181 27.49 -0.36 15.45
CA SER A 181 26.36 -1.16 15.96
C SER A 181 25.04 -0.40 16.16
N LYS A 182 25.08 0.94 16.26
CA LYS A 182 23.90 1.83 16.33
C LYS A 182 23.32 2.22 14.96
N SER A 183 23.84 1.69 13.84
CA SER A 183 23.31 2.01 12.49
C SER A 183 21.92 1.39 12.28
N PRO A 184 20.89 2.15 11.85
CA PRO A 184 19.48 1.69 11.78
C PRO A 184 19.19 0.48 10.85
N CYS A 185 20.16 0.07 10.04
CA CYS A 185 20.09 -1.12 9.19
C CYS A 185 20.52 -2.41 9.91
N ILE A 186 21.05 -2.33 11.13
CA ILE A 186 21.34 -3.48 11.97
C ILE A 186 20.08 -3.80 12.79
N LYS A 187 19.59 -5.03 12.70
CA LYS A 187 18.51 -5.56 13.55
C LYS A 187 18.92 -6.93 14.06
N ASP A 188 18.81 -7.15 15.36
CA ASP A 188 19.04 -8.47 15.98
C ASP A 188 20.41 -9.08 15.57
N ALA A 189 21.43 -8.22 15.50
CA ALA A 189 22.80 -8.48 14.99
C ALA A 189 22.94 -8.79 13.47
N TYR A 190 21.85 -8.80 12.69
CA TYR A 190 21.85 -8.99 11.23
C TYR A 190 21.83 -7.67 10.43
N TYR A 191 22.38 -7.72 9.21
CA TYR A 191 22.59 -6.57 8.32
C TYR A 191 21.48 -6.46 7.26
N THR A 192 20.35 -5.84 7.61
CA THR A 192 19.09 -5.82 6.81
C THR A 192 19.15 -5.12 5.44
N LYS A 193 20.31 -4.60 5.03
CA LYS A 193 20.51 -3.89 3.76
C LYS A 193 21.65 -4.44 2.90
N TYR A 194 22.46 -5.36 3.42
CA TYR A 194 23.55 -6.03 2.70
C TYR A 194 24.45 -5.03 1.95
N TYR A 195 24.94 -4.02 2.69
CA TYR A 195 25.96 -3.07 2.24
C TYR A 195 27.28 -3.37 2.98
N PRO A 196 28.46 -3.22 2.35
CA PRO A 196 28.67 -2.85 0.95
C PRO A 196 28.16 -3.93 -0.03
N LYS A 197 27.63 -3.51 -1.19
CA LYS A 197 27.21 -4.41 -2.27
C LYS A 197 28.42 -5.00 -3.00
N THR A 198 28.20 -6.01 -3.85
CA THR A 198 29.22 -6.48 -4.80
C THR A 198 29.36 -5.52 -5.98
N PHE A 199 30.52 -5.56 -6.66
CA PHE A 199 30.66 -4.91 -7.97
C PHE A 199 30.03 -5.78 -9.06
N SER A 200 29.39 -5.15 -10.05
CA SER A 200 28.86 -5.80 -11.25
C SER A 200 29.00 -4.89 -12.48
N ARG A 201 29.33 -5.47 -13.64
CA ARG A 201 29.52 -4.72 -14.90
C ARG A 201 28.19 -4.35 -15.59
N THR A 202 27.13 -5.09 -15.28
CA THR A 202 25.76 -5.00 -15.81
C THR A 202 24.74 -5.05 -14.66
N THR A 203 23.50 -4.61 -14.92
CA THR A 203 22.38 -4.90 -14.03
C THR A 203 21.88 -6.32 -14.32
N VAL A 204 21.56 -7.08 -13.28
CA VAL A 204 21.01 -8.45 -13.36
C VAL A 204 19.71 -8.47 -12.56
N ILE A 205 18.71 -9.19 -13.05
CA ILE A 205 17.47 -9.47 -12.34
C ILE A 205 17.50 -10.97 -11.97
N ASP A 206 17.24 -11.32 -10.72
CA ASP A 206 17.16 -12.72 -10.28
C ASP A 206 15.78 -13.34 -10.55
N ASP A 207 15.63 -14.65 -10.27
CA ASP A 207 14.41 -15.41 -10.54
C ASP A 207 13.20 -14.93 -9.71
N SER A 208 13.43 -14.20 -8.61
CA SER A 208 12.40 -13.54 -7.80
C SER A 208 12.06 -12.12 -8.31
N GLY A 209 12.81 -11.64 -9.31
CA GLY A 209 12.61 -10.35 -9.96
C GLY A 209 13.32 -9.18 -9.27
N TYR A 210 14.29 -9.42 -8.38
CA TYR A 210 15.05 -8.35 -7.73
C TYR A 210 16.22 -7.86 -8.60
N PRO A 211 16.36 -6.54 -8.79
CA PRO A 211 17.46 -5.95 -9.55
C PRO A 211 18.74 -5.81 -8.71
N SER A 212 19.77 -6.58 -9.06
CA SER A 212 21.15 -6.31 -8.70
C SER A 212 21.76 -5.28 -9.67
N TYR A 213 21.68 -4.00 -9.31
CA TYR A 213 22.12 -2.90 -10.18
C TYR A 213 23.61 -2.92 -10.50
N ARG A 214 23.93 -2.48 -11.72
CA ARG A 214 25.28 -2.24 -12.23
C ARG A 214 26.10 -1.32 -11.32
N ARG A 215 27.18 -1.87 -10.74
CA ARG A 215 28.13 -1.21 -9.84
C ARG A 215 29.56 -1.46 -10.32
N ARG A 216 30.11 -0.57 -11.15
CA ARG A 216 31.48 -0.71 -11.66
C ARG A 216 32.49 -0.21 -10.63
N GLY A 217 33.65 -0.86 -10.48
CA GLY A 217 34.78 -0.29 -9.73
C GLY A 217 35.42 0.83 -10.55
N THR A 218 35.15 2.10 -10.21
CA THR A 218 35.66 3.27 -10.95
C THR A 218 36.80 4.00 -10.27
N GLY A 219 37.29 3.50 -9.12
CA GLY A 219 38.28 4.17 -8.27
C GLY A 219 37.77 5.44 -7.56
N MET A 220 36.54 5.88 -7.84
CA MET A 220 35.93 7.03 -7.17
C MET A 220 35.60 6.66 -5.72
N ILE A 221 35.98 7.54 -4.80
CA ILE A 221 35.73 7.41 -3.36
C ILE A 221 35.10 8.67 -2.79
N THR A 222 34.38 8.52 -1.68
CA THR A 222 33.89 9.61 -0.84
C THR A 222 33.99 9.20 0.62
N GLU A 223 34.07 10.14 1.56
CA GLU A 223 34.21 9.81 2.98
C GLU A 223 32.88 9.94 3.73
N LYS A 224 32.59 9.02 4.65
CA LYS A 224 31.45 9.13 5.57
C LYS A 224 31.82 8.57 6.94
N LYS A 225 31.93 9.45 7.95
CA LYS A 225 32.36 9.15 9.32
C LYS A 225 33.79 8.56 9.41
N GLY A 226 34.77 9.15 8.72
CA GLY A 226 36.15 8.64 8.74
C GLY A 226 36.38 7.35 7.94
N VAL A 227 35.40 6.90 7.15
CA VAL A 227 35.47 5.67 6.35
C VAL A 227 35.29 6.02 4.88
N HIS A 228 36.21 5.54 4.04
CA HIS A 228 36.10 5.65 2.58
C HIS A 228 35.02 4.72 2.03
N MET A 229 34.20 5.26 1.14
CA MET A 229 33.05 4.64 0.51
C MET A 229 33.19 4.71 -1.00
N ASP A 230 32.85 3.62 -1.70
CA ASP A 230 32.86 3.56 -3.16
C ASP A 230 31.46 3.20 -3.71
N ASN A 231 31.39 2.82 -4.99
CA ASN A 231 30.13 2.46 -5.67
C ASN A 231 29.37 1.29 -5.03
N ARG A 232 30.00 0.49 -4.16
CA ARG A 232 29.34 -0.54 -3.36
C ARG A 232 28.43 0.04 -2.28
N ASN A 233 28.64 1.28 -1.86
CA ASN A 233 27.87 1.98 -0.83
C ASN A 233 26.80 2.93 -1.39
N VAL A 234 26.74 3.13 -2.71
CA VAL A 234 25.78 4.06 -3.33
C VAL A 234 24.38 3.43 -3.38
N VAL A 235 23.41 4.12 -2.78
CA VAL A 235 21.98 3.81 -2.86
C VAL A 235 21.46 4.19 -4.27
N PRO A 236 20.67 3.33 -4.94
CA PRO A 236 20.14 3.59 -6.28
C PRO A 236 19.41 4.94 -6.40
N TYR A 237 19.72 5.71 -7.44
CA TYR A 237 19.18 7.07 -7.62
C TYR A 237 18.95 7.42 -9.10
N ASN A 238 17.99 8.31 -9.36
CA ASN A 238 17.88 9.03 -10.64
C ASN A 238 18.61 10.38 -10.53
N ALA A 239 19.46 10.69 -11.52
CA ALA A 239 20.34 11.86 -11.46
C ALA A 239 19.60 13.20 -11.50
N TYR A 240 18.52 13.31 -12.28
CA TYR A 240 17.69 14.51 -12.33
C TYR A 240 17.02 14.76 -10.98
N MET A 241 16.31 13.76 -10.44
CA MET A 241 15.58 13.91 -9.18
C MET A 241 16.52 14.30 -8.03
N LEU A 242 17.71 13.69 -7.97
CA LEU A 242 18.68 13.96 -6.92
C LEU A 242 19.26 15.39 -6.98
N ILE A 243 19.52 15.92 -8.18
CA ILE A 243 19.98 17.31 -8.37
C ILE A 243 18.85 18.29 -8.05
N SER A 244 17.63 18.03 -8.53
CA SER A 244 16.49 18.94 -8.43
C SER A 244 15.95 19.08 -7.01
N TYR A 245 15.81 17.98 -6.26
CA TYR A 245 15.18 18.01 -4.93
C TYR A 245 16.18 17.97 -3.77
N GLN A 246 17.46 17.64 -4.04
CA GLN A 246 18.57 17.69 -3.06
C GLN A 246 18.22 17.00 -1.74
N ALA A 247 17.81 15.74 -1.83
CA ALA A 247 17.40 14.91 -0.71
C ALA A 247 17.76 13.44 -0.98
N HIS A 248 17.61 12.58 0.02
CA HIS A 248 17.73 11.13 -0.21
C HIS A 248 16.50 10.67 -1.02
N VAL A 249 16.69 10.50 -2.34
CA VAL A 249 15.68 10.00 -3.29
C VAL A 249 16.16 8.67 -3.85
N ASN A 250 15.73 7.58 -3.23
CA ASN A 250 16.04 6.22 -3.69
C ASN A 250 15.03 5.81 -4.78
N VAL A 251 15.55 5.35 -5.91
CA VAL A 251 14.76 4.92 -7.08
C VAL A 251 15.13 3.48 -7.40
N GLU A 252 14.17 2.59 -7.30
CA GLU A 252 14.33 1.16 -7.56
C GLU A 252 13.42 0.72 -8.72
N TYR A 253 13.89 -0.21 -9.55
CA TYR A 253 13.04 -0.96 -10.47
C TYR A 253 12.14 -1.88 -9.65
N CYS A 254 10.87 -1.94 -10.03
CA CYS A 254 9.81 -2.65 -9.34
C CYS A 254 9.08 -3.53 -10.36
N ASN A 255 8.81 -4.77 -10.00
CA ASN A 255 7.90 -5.66 -10.72
C ASN A 255 6.63 -5.88 -9.87
N LYS A 256 5.74 -6.77 -10.31
CA LYS A 256 4.49 -7.12 -9.62
C LYS A 256 4.72 -7.68 -8.21
N SER A 257 5.62 -8.64 -8.01
CA SER A 257 5.93 -9.19 -6.67
C SER A 257 6.47 -8.12 -5.71
N ASN A 258 7.44 -7.31 -6.17
CA ASN A 258 7.99 -6.19 -5.40
C ASN A 258 6.94 -5.13 -5.04
N ALA A 259 6.05 -4.79 -5.97
CA ALA A 259 5.00 -3.80 -5.73
C ALA A 259 4.03 -4.26 -4.62
N ILE A 260 3.60 -5.52 -4.66
CA ILE A 260 2.74 -6.14 -3.63
C ILE A 260 3.48 -6.15 -2.27
N LYS A 261 4.74 -6.59 -2.25
CA LYS A 261 5.59 -6.60 -1.05
C LYS A 261 5.76 -5.21 -0.46
N TYR A 262 5.97 -4.19 -1.30
CA TYR A 262 6.07 -2.81 -0.86
C TYR A 262 4.74 -2.29 -0.30
N LEU A 263 3.63 -2.44 -1.02
CA LEU A 263 2.31 -2.06 -0.51
C LEU A 263 2.05 -2.69 0.87
N PHE A 264 2.24 -3.99 1.00
CA PHE A 264 2.03 -4.70 2.27
C PHE A 264 2.96 -4.24 3.39
N LYS A 265 4.25 -4.02 3.10
CA LYS A 265 5.23 -3.47 4.05
C LYS A 265 4.78 -2.13 4.62
N TYR A 266 4.27 -1.20 3.80
CA TYR A 266 3.85 0.11 4.29
C TYR A 266 2.49 0.07 5.01
N VAL A 267 1.59 -0.85 4.64
CA VAL A 267 0.35 -1.11 5.41
C VAL A 267 0.64 -1.59 6.83
N ASN A 268 1.69 -2.39 7.02
CA ASN A 268 1.99 -3.04 8.30
C ASN A 268 3.17 -2.45 9.06
N LYS A 269 3.89 -1.47 8.50
CA LYS A 269 4.91 -0.68 9.22
C LYS A 269 4.32 0.00 10.47
N GLY A 270 3.03 0.39 10.40
CA GLY A 270 2.31 1.09 11.46
C GLY A 270 2.76 2.55 11.65
N PRO A 271 2.00 3.33 12.43
CA PRO A 271 2.44 4.65 12.88
C PRO A 271 3.52 4.50 13.96
N ASP A 272 4.43 5.47 14.03
CA ASP A 272 5.31 5.65 15.19
C ASP A 272 4.44 5.90 16.43
N ARG A 273 4.67 5.12 17.49
CA ARG A 273 3.81 5.13 18.69
C ARG A 273 4.38 6.04 19.76
N ILE A 274 3.57 6.96 20.27
CA ILE A 274 3.82 7.69 21.51
C ILE A 274 2.72 7.35 22.52
N ALA A 275 3.12 7.03 23.75
CA ALA A 275 2.17 6.84 24.86
C ALA A 275 1.79 8.22 25.42
N VAL A 276 0.49 8.47 25.57
CA VAL A 276 -0.04 9.77 26.04
C VAL A 276 -1.09 9.52 27.11
N GLY A 277 -0.83 9.97 28.34
CA GLY A 277 -1.87 10.13 29.38
C GLY A 277 -2.68 11.40 29.11
N VAL A 278 -4.00 11.36 29.33
CA VAL A 278 -4.92 12.42 28.90
C VAL A 278 -5.87 12.85 30.02
N THR A 279 -5.90 14.15 30.30
CA THR A 279 -6.95 14.86 31.06
C THR A 279 -7.90 15.60 30.11
N LYS A 280 -9.07 16.04 30.60
CA LYS A 280 -10.20 16.54 29.78
C LYS A 280 -10.08 18.03 29.42
N GLU A 281 -10.44 18.39 28.18
CA GLU A 281 -11.39 19.47 27.80
C GLU A 281 -11.60 19.52 26.27
N ALA A 282 -12.58 20.30 25.77
CA ALA A 282 -13.22 20.07 24.45
C ALA A 282 -13.55 21.30 23.60
N SER A 283 -13.64 21.13 22.27
CA SER A 283 -14.47 21.92 21.31
C SER A 283 -14.36 21.39 19.86
N SER A 284 -15.34 21.73 19.01
CA SER A 284 -15.56 21.35 17.58
C SER A 284 -14.51 21.93 16.59
N GLY A 285 -14.28 21.50 15.34
CA GLY A 285 -14.79 20.42 14.44
C GLY A 285 -13.65 19.95 13.48
N GLU A 286 -13.79 19.56 12.19
CA GLU A 286 -14.95 19.16 11.35
C GLU A 286 -14.48 18.27 10.13
N ASN A 287 -15.16 18.28 8.95
CA ASN A 287 -15.02 17.23 7.90
C ASN A 287 -14.61 17.70 6.47
N ASP A 288 -14.03 16.81 5.64
CA ASP A 288 -13.54 17.12 4.27
C ASP A 288 -13.56 15.88 3.33
N GLN A 289 -13.69 16.09 2.01
CA GLN A 289 -14.00 15.06 0.99
C GLN A 289 -12.76 14.44 0.28
N ARG A 290 -12.95 13.34 -0.46
CA ARG A 290 -11.90 12.68 -1.29
C ARG A 290 -12.28 12.62 -2.77
N TRP A 291 -11.26 12.63 -3.62
CA TRP A 291 -11.37 12.43 -5.08
C TRP A 291 -10.20 11.56 -5.58
N PRO A 292 -10.37 10.69 -6.60
CA PRO A 292 -11.65 10.35 -7.25
C PRO A 292 -12.60 9.58 -6.33
N SER A 293 -13.87 9.50 -6.71
CA SER A 293 -14.85 8.66 -6.01
C SER A 293 -14.57 7.18 -6.30
N VAL A 294 -14.42 6.37 -5.25
CA VAL A 294 -14.27 4.92 -5.33
C VAL A 294 -15.42 4.28 -4.56
N MET A 295 -16.35 3.66 -5.28
CA MET A 295 -17.42 2.87 -4.68
C MET A 295 -16.87 1.48 -4.34
N ARG A 296 -17.05 1.03 -3.10
CA ARG A 296 -16.48 -0.25 -2.64
C ARG A 296 -17.49 -1.37 -2.69
N LEU A 297 -17.19 -2.35 -3.53
CA LEU A 297 -17.91 -3.60 -3.56
C LEU A 297 -17.46 -4.50 -2.41
N THR A 298 -18.38 -4.79 -1.51
CA THR A 298 -18.17 -5.74 -0.40
C THR A 298 -18.55 -7.14 -0.86
N PHE A 299 -17.73 -8.13 -0.54
CA PHE A 299 -18.11 -9.55 -0.55
C PHE A 299 -17.83 -10.13 0.84
N HIS A 300 -18.39 -11.30 1.11
CA HIS A 300 -18.26 -12.01 2.37
C HIS A 300 -18.55 -13.49 2.15
N LEU A 301 -18.01 -14.34 3.01
CA LEU A 301 -18.49 -15.72 3.14
C LEU A 301 -19.91 -15.73 3.76
N PRO A 302 -20.66 -16.84 3.67
CA PRO A 302 -21.93 -16.99 4.37
C PRO A 302 -21.81 -16.63 5.85
N GLY A 303 -22.64 -15.69 6.31
CA GLY A 303 -22.64 -15.16 7.67
C GLY A 303 -21.44 -14.29 8.08
N GLN A 304 -20.57 -13.89 7.15
CA GLN A 304 -19.43 -13.00 7.44
C GLN A 304 -19.62 -11.55 6.97
N GLN A 305 -20.85 -11.16 6.59
CA GLN A 305 -21.18 -9.76 6.30
C GLN A 305 -20.92 -8.89 7.55
N ASN A 306 -20.28 -7.74 7.34
CA ASN A 306 -19.88 -6.84 8.43
C ASN A 306 -20.98 -5.82 8.71
N ILE A 307 -21.51 -5.84 9.93
CA ILE A 307 -22.68 -5.07 10.36
C ILE A 307 -22.23 -3.88 11.19
N ILE A 308 -22.95 -2.78 11.07
CA ILE A 308 -22.78 -1.57 11.89
C ILE A 308 -24.09 -1.33 12.63
N PHE A 309 -24.00 -1.29 13.96
CA PHE A 309 -25.13 -1.20 14.88
C PHE A 309 -24.75 -0.31 16.08
N LYS A 310 -25.70 0.07 16.92
CA LYS A 310 -25.48 1.00 18.06
C LYS A 310 -25.39 0.29 19.41
N ASP A 311 -25.16 1.04 20.50
CA ASP A 311 -25.16 0.48 21.86
C ASP A 311 -26.58 0.09 22.34
N ASP A 312 -27.61 0.73 21.77
CA ASP A 312 -29.04 0.69 22.12
C ASP A 312 -29.93 -0.14 21.18
N ASP A 313 -29.41 -0.61 20.05
CA ASP A 313 -30.12 -1.53 19.16
C ASP A 313 -30.29 -2.93 19.83
N ASP A 314 -31.35 -3.66 19.48
CA ASP A 314 -31.56 -5.05 19.94
C ASP A 314 -30.86 -6.06 19.01
N LEU A 315 -30.25 -7.11 19.58
CA LEU A 315 -29.46 -8.07 18.80
C LEU A 315 -30.31 -9.04 17.98
N GLU A 316 -31.53 -9.36 18.39
CA GLU A 316 -32.46 -10.19 17.61
C GLU A 316 -33.02 -9.38 16.43
N GLU A 317 -33.46 -8.13 16.65
CA GLU A 317 -33.90 -7.23 15.55
C GLU A 317 -32.77 -7.00 14.52
N ILE A 318 -31.51 -6.87 14.96
CA ILE A 318 -30.37 -6.78 14.04
C ILE A 318 -30.23 -8.05 13.20
N VAL A 319 -30.40 -9.25 13.78
CA VAL A 319 -30.24 -10.50 13.04
C VAL A 319 -31.31 -10.63 11.97
N GLU A 320 -32.60 -10.48 12.32
CA GLU A 320 -33.71 -10.56 11.35
C GLU A 320 -33.54 -9.55 10.20
N LYS A 321 -33.22 -8.30 10.54
CA LYS A 321 -33.04 -7.20 9.58
C LYS A 321 -31.83 -7.35 8.66
N GLU A 322 -30.79 -8.05 9.09
CA GLU A 322 -29.59 -8.32 8.28
C GLU A 322 -29.69 -9.66 7.53
N GLU A 323 -30.59 -10.55 7.92
CA GLU A 323 -30.97 -11.75 7.15
C GLU A 323 -31.75 -11.38 5.87
N GLU A 324 -32.69 -10.43 5.96
CA GLU A 324 -33.46 -9.95 4.80
C GLU A 324 -32.65 -9.11 3.79
N LYS A 325 -31.40 -8.73 4.10
CA LYS A 325 -30.63 -7.80 3.26
C LYS A 325 -29.84 -8.49 2.15
N CYS A 326 -30.29 -8.29 0.92
CA CYS A 326 -29.47 -8.54 -0.26
C CYS A 326 -28.29 -7.54 -0.33
N THR A 327 -27.05 -8.04 -0.26
CA THR A 327 -25.84 -7.22 -0.47
C THR A 327 -25.55 -7.07 -1.96
N MET A 328 -24.77 -6.07 -2.36
CA MET A 328 -24.38 -5.89 -3.78
C MET A 328 -23.74 -7.15 -4.39
N PHE A 329 -23.06 -7.97 -3.57
CA PHE A 329 -22.47 -9.23 -4.00
C PHE A 329 -23.51 -10.32 -4.27
N LEU A 330 -24.53 -10.40 -3.40
CA LEU A 330 -25.65 -11.33 -3.60
C LEU A 330 -26.52 -10.90 -4.80
N ALA A 331 -26.74 -9.60 -4.98
CA ALA A 331 -27.44 -9.07 -6.14
C ALA A 331 -26.68 -9.32 -7.46
N TRP A 332 -25.36 -9.10 -7.49
CA TRP A 332 -24.51 -9.46 -8.65
C TRP A 332 -24.60 -10.95 -9.01
N MET A 333 -24.52 -11.83 -8.00
CA MET A 333 -24.66 -13.28 -8.20
C MET A 333 -26.03 -13.68 -8.77
N GLU A 334 -27.09 -12.97 -8.40
CA GLU A 334 -28.45 -13.26 -8.85
C GLU A 334 -28.74 -12.68 -10.24
N ASP A 335 -28.22 -11.50 -10.56
CA ASP A 335 -28.41 -10.87 -11.87
C ASP A 335 -27.58 -11.54 -12.97
N ASN A 336 -26.42 -12.13 -12.65
CA ASN A 336 -25.69 -13.01 -13.56
C ASN A 336 -26.52 -14.23 -14.01
N LYS A 337 -27.52 -14.68 -13.22
CA LYS A 337 -28.43 -15.75 -13.65
C LYS A 337 -29.49 -15.28 -14.64
N LYS A 338 -29.80 -13.97 -14.65
CA LYS A 338 -30.90 -13.36 -15.41
C LYS A 338 -30.44 -12.71 -16.71
N PHE A 339 -29.23 -12.15 -16.73
CA PHE A 339 -28.72 -11.34 -17.83
C PHE A 339 -27.42 -11.94 -18.40
N GLU A 340 -27.46 -12.39 -19.65
CA GLU A 340 -26.26 -12.87 -20.38
C GLU A 340 -25.16 -11.79 -20.45
N SER A 341 -25.56 -10.52 -20.57
CA SER A 341 -24.65 -9.36 -20.51
C SER A 341 -23.99 -9.15 -19.15
N GLY A 342 -24.53 -9.74 -18.08
CA GLY A 342 -23.92 -9.77 -16.75
C GLY A 342 -22.85 -10.87 -16.60
N GLN A 343 -23.09 -12.04 -17.22
CA GLN A 343 -22.23 -13.22 -17.09
C GLN A 343 -20.79 -13.01 -17.60
N ILE A 344 -20.61 -12.07 -18.53
CA ILE A 344 -19.29 -11.69 -19.06
C ILE A 344 -18.55 -10.63 -18.21
N LEU A 345 -19.19 -10.09 -17.16
CA LEU A 345 -18.63 -9.05 -16.29
C LEU A 345 -18.22 -9.63 -14.93
N ILE A 346 -16.98 -9.41 -14.52
CA ILE A 346 -16.60 -9.67 -13.12
C ILE A 346 -17.35 -8.70 -12.18
N TYR A 347 -17.49 -9.07 -10.90
CA TYR A 347 -18.18 -8.23 -9.90
C TYR A 347 -17.71 -6.77 -9.89
N ALA A 348 -16.41 -6.52 -10.11
CA ALA A 348 -15.82 -5.18 -10.18
C ALA A 348 -16.20 -4.36 -11.44
N GLU A 349 -16.63 -5.03 -12.51
CA GLU A 349 -17.02 -4.43 -13.78
C GLU A 349 -18.53 -4.22 -13.89
N PHE A 350 -19.31 -5.03 -13.17
CA PHE A 350 -20.77 -5.00 -13.16
C PHE A 350 -21.38 -3.60 -12.97
N PRO A 351 -20.91 -2.75 -12.02
CA PRO A 351 -21.48 -1.41 -11.81
C PRO A 351 -21.22 -0.42 -12.96
N ASN A 352 -20.45 -0.79 -13.98
CA ASN A 352 -20.26 0.05 -15.18
C ASN A 352 -21.36 -0.18 -16.23
N GLN A 353 -22.13 -1.26 -16.12
CA GLN A 353 -23.19 -1.65 -17.08
C GLN A 353 -24.56 -1.84 -16.40
N PHE A 354 -24.57 -2.13 -15.10
CA PHE A 354 -25.77 -2.35 -14.30
C PHE A 354 -25.86 -1.34 -13.15
N VAL A 355 -27.06 -0.87 -12.85
CA VAL A 355 -27.36 0.04 -11.73
C VAL A 355 -28.07 -0.75 -10.64
N TYR A 356 -27.58 -0.66 -9.40
CA TYR A 356 -28.26 -1.26 -8.25
C TYR A 356 -29.50 -0.44 -7.87
N ASP A 357 -30.68 -0.90 -8.30
CA ASP A 357 -31.96 -0.49 -7.73
C ASP A 357 -32.37 -1.42 -6.57
N ARG A 358 -33.17 -0.92 -5.62
CA ARG A 358 -33.54 -1.64 -4.39
C ARG A 358 -34.92 -2.31 -4.51
N GLU A 359 -35.06 -3.26 -5.42
CA GLU A 359 -36.21 -4.17 -5.49
C GLU A 359 -35.79 -5.66 -5.30
N ARG A 360 -36.77 -6.53 -4.98
CA ARG A 360 -36.55 -7.87 -4.33
C ARG A 360 -36.44 -9.07 -5.30
N GLY A 361 -35.67 -10.09 -4.89
CA GLY A 361 -35.63 -11.49 -5.43
C GLY A 361 -34.20 -12.06 -5.53
N CYS A 362 -33.89 -13.37 -5.45
CA CYS A 362 -34.65 -14.61 -5.18
C CYS A 362 -33.77 -15.64 -4.42
N THR A 363 -34.14 -16.94 -4.36
CA THR A 363 -34.25 -17.65 -3.06
C THR A 363 -33.34 -18.87 -2.71
N THR A 364 -32.46 -19.44 -3.55
CA THR A 364 -31.61 -20.60 -3.13
C THR A 364 -30.18 -20.67 -3.69
N TYR A 365 -29.25 -21.15 -2.85
CA TYR A 365 -27.81 -21.35 -3.17
C TYR A 365 -27.51 -22.47 -4.17
N GLU A 366 -28.36 -23.50 -4.26
CA GLU A 366 -28.11 -24.72 -5.05
C GLU A 366 -27.98 -24.43 -6.56
N SER A 367 -28.76 -23.46 -7.04
CA SER A 367 -28.78 -22.99 -8.43
C SER A 367 -27.44 -22.45 -8.96
N ILE A 368 -26.52 -22.06 -8.05
CA ILE A 368 -25.29 -21.34 -8.39
C ILE A 368 -24.17 -22.29 -8.88
N ARG A 369 -24.32 -23.63 -8.74
CA ARG A 369 -23.30 -24.62 -9.14
C ARG A 369 -23.48 -25.22 -10.54
N ILE A 370 -24.49 -24.79 -11.31
CA ILE A 370 -24.84 -25.41 -12.59
C ILE A 370 -24.29 -24.56 -13.75
N VAL A 371 -23.37 -25.13 -14.54
CA VAL A 371 -22.84 -24.49 -15.76
C VAL A 371 -23.05 -25.45 -16.93
N ASN A 372 -23.68 -24.98 -18.01
CA ASN A 372 -23.98 -25.77 -19.22
C ASN A 372 -24.68 -27.13 -18.93
N GLY A 373 -25.54 -27.17 -17.90
CA GLY A 373 -26.26 -28.38 -17.50
C GLY A 373 -25.46 -29.37 -16.62
N ILE A 374 -24.21 -29.05 -16.29
CA ILE A 374 -23.36 -29.84 -15.39
C ILE A 374 -23.35 -29.18 -14.01
N THR A 375 -23.63 -29.95 -12.95
CA THR A 375 -23.53 -29.48 -11.56
C THR A 375 -22.11 -29.72 -11.04
N TYR A 376 -21.40 -28.64 -10.72
CA TYR A 376 -20.03 -28.68 -10.23
C TYR A 376 -19.97 -28.85 -8.71
N SER A 377 -18.89 -29.45 -8.20
CA SER A 377 -18.67 -29.69 -6.77
C SER A 377 -18.70 -28.40 -5.95
N SER A 378 -17.96 -27.39 -6.42
CA SER A 378 -17.82 -26.08 -5.80
C SER A 378 -18.13 -24.93 -6.78
N PHE A 379 -18.37 -23.74 -6.24
CA PHE A 379 -18.48 -22.52 -7.04
C PHE A 379 -17.17 -22.18 -7.78
N GLN A 380 -16.02 -22.61 -7.24
CA GLN A 380 -14.71 -22.39 -7.83
C GLN A 380 -14.51 -23.24 -9.10
N ASP A 381 -14.96 -24.50 -9.08
CA ASP A 381 -14.90 -25.40 -10.24
C ASP A 381 -15.77 -24.88 -11.40
N ALA A 382 -16.95 -24.34 -11.07
CA ALA A 382 -17.83 -23.67 -12.02
C ALA A 382 -17.14 -22.46 -12.68
N CYS A 383 -16.53 -21.56 -11.89
CA CYS A 383 -15.80 -20.41 -12.42
C CYS A 383 -14.56 -20.80 -13.27
N TYR A 384 -13.87 -21.89 -12.90
CA TYR A 384 -12.74 -22.40 -13.67
C TYR A 384 -13.19 -22.95 -15.03
N SER A 385 -14.33 -23.67 -15.07
CA SER A 385 -14.93 -24.17 -16.32
C SER A 385 -15.44 -23.07 -17.26
N MET A 386 -15.63 -21.85 -16.75
CA MET A 386 -16.00 -20.66 -17.53
C MET A 386 -14.78 -19.81 -17.94
N GLY A 387 -13.55 -20.21 -17.60
CA GLY A 387 -12.33 -19.50 -17.97
C GLY A 387 -12.09 -18.18 -17.21
N LEU A 388 -12.74 -17.98 -16.07
CA LEU A 388 -12.76 -16.70 -15.33
C LEU A 388 -11.54 -16.48 -14.42
N LEU A 389 -10.53 -17.35 -14.46
CA LEU A 389 -9.44 -17.47 -13.48
C LEU A 389 -8.07 -17.61 -14.17
N CYS A 390 -7.04 -16.93 -13.64
CA CYS A 390 -5.67 -16.92 -14.17
C CYS A 390 -4.67 -17.70 -13.28
N ASP A 391 -3.38 -17.61 -13.63
CA ASP A 391 -2.24 -18.19 -12.91
C ASP A 391 -1.80 -17.27 -11.73
N ASP A 392 -1.57 -17.85 -10.54
CA ASP A 392 -1.27 -17.10 -9.30
C ASP A 392 0.19 -17.16 -8.84
N LYS A 393 1.12 -17.68 -9.65
CA LYS A 393 2.51 -17.97 -9.20
C LYS A 393 3.20 -16.77 -8.56
N GLU A 394 2.97 -15.57 -9.08
CA GLU A 394 3.55 -14.33 -8.54
C GLU A 394 2.99 -13.94 -7.16
N PHE A 395 1.76 -14.32 -6.83
CA PHE A 395 1.17 -14.10 -5.51
C PHE A 395 1.69 -15.12 -4.49
N ILE A 396 1.88 -16.38 -4.91
CA ILE A 396 2.53 -17.42 -4.11
C ILE A 396 3.96 -16.99 -3.74
N ILE A 397 4.73 -16.51 -4.72
CA ILE A 397 6.09 -15.97 -4.49
C ILE A 397 6.04 -14.79 -3.50
N ALA A 398 5.14 -13.81 -3.72
CA ALA A 398 5.03 -12.64 -2.85
C ALA A 398 4.60 -12.98 -1.40
N ILE A 399 3.75 -14.00 -1.19
CA ILE A 399 3.33 -14.45 0.13
C ILE A 399 4.46 -15.19 0.85
N ASN A 400 5.14 -16.11 0.16
CA ASN A 400 6.29 -16.83 0.72
C ASN A 400 7.40 -15.87 1.17
N GLU A 401 7.74 -14.87 0.34
CA GLU A 401 8.70 -13.82 0.69
C GLU A 401 8.28 -12.94 1.89
N VAL A 402 6.98 -12.75 2.11
CA VAL A 402 6.46 -11.99 3.26
C VAL A 402 6.41 -12.87 4.52
N ALA A 403 6.33 -14.19 4.37
CA ALA A 403 6.25 -15.14 5.48
C ALA A 403 7.54 -15.19 6.30
N GLU A 404 8.71 -15.09 5.65
CA GLU A 404 10.01 -14.99 6.33
C GLU A 404 10.15 -13.74 7.22
N LEU A 405 9.34 -12.71 6.97
CA LEU A 405 9.54 -11.37 7.52
C LEU A 405 8.42 -10.91 8.47
N THR A 406 7.34 -11.67 8.63
CA THR A 406 6.12 -11.22 9.33
C THR A 406 5.42 -12.31 10.13
N SER A 407 4.58 -11.91 11.08
CA SER A 407 3.80 -12.83 11.90
C SER A 407 2.68 -13.50 11.11
N GLY A 408 2.25 -14.71 11.54
CA GLY A 408 1.09 -15.40 10.95
C GLY A 408 -0.22 -14.59 10.95
N HIS A 409 -0.38 -13.63 11.88
CA HIS A 409 -1.50 -12.68 11.84
C HIS A 409 -1.39 -11.68 10.68
N GLN A 410 -0.18 -11.19 10.40
CA GLN A 410 0.08 -10.30 9.26
C GLN A 410 -0.07 -11.07 7.94
N LEU A 411 0.44 -12.30 7.85
CA LEU A 411 0.24 -13.17 6.67
C LEU A 411 -1.24 -13.41 6.34
N ARG A 412 -2.05 -13.82 7.32
CA ARG A 412 -3.50 -13.98 7.11
C ARG A 412 -4.16 -12.69 6.61
N LYS A 413 -3.67 -11.53 7.05
CA LYS A 413 -4.14 -10.23 6.57
C LYS A 413 -3.67 -9.92 5.15
N LEU A 414 -2.46 -10.31 4.73
CA LEU A 414 -2.02 -10.22 3.33
C LEU A 414 -2.91 -11.08 2.42
N PHE A 415 -3.11 -12.35 2.80
CA PHE A 415 -3.94 -13.29 2.05
C PHE A 415 -5.37 -12.76 1.87
N VAL A 416 -6.00 -12.30 2.97
CA VAL A 416 -7.32 -11.63 2.92
C VAL A 416 -7.30 -10.37 2.04
N MET A 417 -6.22 -9.60 2.01
CA MET A 417 -6.12 -8.42 1.12
C MET A 417 -6.07 -8.82 -0.36
N LEU A 418 -5.33 -9.86 -0.71
CA LEU A 418 -5.17 -10.35 -2.09
C LEU A 418 -6.43 -11.07 -2.61
N LEU A 419 -7.17 -11.73 -1.71
CA LEU A 419 -8.54 -12.17 -1.95
C LEU A 419 -9.45 -10.98 -2.25
N ILE A 420 -9.42 -9.92 -1.44
CA ILE A 420 -10.34 -8.78 -1.61
C ILE A 420 -10.06 -7.98 -2.89
N SER A 421 -8.81 -7.86 -3.32
CA SER A 421 -8.50 -7.22 -4.61
C SER A 421 -8.86 -8.08 -5.82
N ASN A 422 -9.47 -9.25 -5.64
CA ASN A 422 -9.73 -10.27 -6.66
C ASN A 422 -8.50 -10.45 -7.57
N SER A 423 -7.35 -10.66 -6.90
CA SER A 423 -6.03 -10.76 -7.52
C SER A 423 -5.53 -12.20 -7.58
N ILE A 424 -5.95 -13.04 -6.63
CA ILE A 424 -5.68 -14.48 -6.62
C ILE A 424 -6.89 -15.22 -7.20
N SER A 425 -6.62 -16.21 -8.04
CA SER A 425 -7.58 -16.94 -8.88
C SER A 425 -7.90 -18.33 -8.32
N ASN A 426 -6.97 -18.97 -7.62
CA ASN A 426 -7.10 -20.25 -6.94
C ASN A 426 -6.45 -20.18 -5.54
N PRO A 427 -7.12 -19.54 -4.56
CA PRO A 427 -6.54 -19.28 -3.25
C PRO A 427 -6.26 -20.52 -2.40
N GLU A 428 -6.80 -21.69 -2.76
CA GLU A 428 -6.53 -22.96 -2.07
C GLU A 428 -5.18 -23.57 -2.46
N ARG A 429 -4.53 -23.05 -3.52
CA ARG A 429 -3.18 -23.44 -3.96
C ARG A 429 -2.10 -22.42 -3.58
N VAL A 430 -2.44 -21.46 -2.69
CA VAL A 430 -1.60 -20.33 -2.27
C VAL A 430 -1.38 -20.36 -0.75
#